data_AF-A0A9J5X519-F1
#
_entry.id   AF-A0A9J5X519-F1
#
_cell.length_a   1.000
_cell.length_b   1.000
_cell.length_c   1.000
_cell.angle_alpha   90.00
_cell.angle_beta   90.00
_cell.angle_gamma   90.00
#
_symmetry.space_group_name_H-M   'P 1'
#
loop_
_entity.id
_entity.type
_entity.pdbx_description
1 polymer ?
#
loop_
_entity_poly.entity_id
_entity_poly.type
_entity_poly.pdbx_seq_one_letter_code
_entity_poly.pdbx_strand_id
1 'polypeptide(L)'
;MDKSMIGDLDSLPEADKLRMAAMIEQLQVRDSLRMYNSLVERCFTDCVDSFKRKTLDKQEETCVRRCAEKFLKHSMRVGLRFAELNQGAPTPD
;
A
#
# COMPACT_ATOMS: atom_id res chain seq x y z
N MET A 1 13.74 5.83 0.84
CA MET A 1 14.15 6.56 -0.38
C MET A 1 15.25 7.51 0.07
N ASP A 2 16.46 7.28 -0.44
CA ASP A 2 17.66 8.03 -0.05
C ASP A 2 17.44 9.54 -0.12
N LYS A 3 17.93 10.26 0.89
CA LYS A 3 17.97 11.73 0.94
C LYS A 3 18.68 12.34 -0.29
N SER A 4 19.50 11.54 -0.97
CA SER A 4 20.13 11.85 -2.26
C SER A 4 19.13 11.91 -3.43
N MET A 5 18.08 11.09 -3.45
CA MET A 5 17.13 11.02 -4.59
C MET A 5 16.24 12.27 -4.72
N ILE A 6 15.90 12.92 -3.60
CA ILE A 6 15.09 14.15 -3.62
C ILE A 6 15.96 15.37 -3.98
N GLY A 7 17.23 15.38 -3.56
CA GLY A 7 18.19 16.43 -3.92
C GLY A 7 18.56 16.42 -5.42
N ASP A 8 18.57 15.25 -6.05
CA ASP A 8 18.83 15.13 -7.49
C ASP A 8 17.66 15.59 -8.35
N LEU A 9 16.41 15.43 -7.89
CA LEU A 9 15.22 15.73 -8.68
C LEU A 9 15.12 17.22 -9.05
N ASP A 10 15.54 18.12 -8.15
CA ASP A 10 15.55 19.57 -8.39
C ASP A 10 16.60 20.01 -9.41
N SER A 11 17.68 19.23 -9.56
CA SER A 11 18.79 19.51 -10.48
C SER A 11 18.54 19.07 -11.93
N LEU A 12 17.46 18.33 -12.18
CA LEU A 12 17.15 17.80 -13.50
C LEU A 12 16.57 18.87 -14.45
N PRO A 13 16.79 18.73 -15.77
CA PRO A 13 16.08 19.52 -16.78
C PRO A 13 14.57 19.38 -16.64
N GLU A 14 13.83 20.45 -16.90
CA GLU A 14 12.36 20.51 -16.74
C GLU A 14 11.62 19.42 -17.53
N ALA A 15 12.15 19.07 -18.72
CA ALA A 15 11.60 17.99 -19.55
C ALA A 15 11.72 16.61 -18.88
N ASP A 16 12.78 16.37 -18.10
CA ASP A 16 12.97 15.10 -17.41
C ASP A 16 12.15 15.03 -16.11
N LYS A 17 11.94 16.17 -15.43
CA LYS A 17 10.98 16.27 -14.32
C LYS A 17 9.58 15.87 -14.75
N LEU A 18 9.12 16.36 -15.91
CA LEU A 18 7.80 16.02 -16.45
C LEU A 18 7.67 14.52 -16.77
N ARG A 19 8.71 13.92 -17.38
CA ARG A 19 8.77 12.48 -17.68
C ARG A 19 8.75 11.64 -16.41
N MET A 20 9.51 12.05 -15.39
CA MET A 20 9.53 11.38 -14.10
C MET A 20 8.18 11.47 -13.39
N ALA A 21 7.51 12.63 -13.40
CA ALA A 21 6.18 12.78 -12.81
C ALA A 21 5.16 11.83 -13.44
N ALA A 22 5.13 11.73 -14.78
CA ALA A 22 4.27 10.78 -15.49
C ALA A 22 4.60 9.32 -15.14
N MET A 23 5.88 8.98 -14.99
CA MET A 23 6.31 7.64 -14.57
C MET A 23 5.88 7.34 -13.13
N ILE A 24 6.00 8.30 -12.22
CA ILE A 24 5.56 8.16 -10.82
C ILE A 24 4.05 7.91 -10.76
N GLU A 25 3.24 8.62 -11.53
CA GLU A 25 1.80 8.41 -11.60
C GLU A 25 1.46 6.98 -12.06
N GLN A 26 2.12 6.49 -13.12
CA GLN A 26 1.93 5.10 -13.58
C GLN A 26 2.33 4.08 -12.51
N LEU A 27 3.43 4.32 -11.80
CA LEU A 27 3.87 3.47 -10.69
C LEU A 27 2.84 3.45 -9.56
N GLN A 28 2.26 4.61 -9.20
CA GLN A 28 1.21 4.70 -8.17
C GLN A 28 -0.03 3.87 -8.53
N VAL A 29 -0.49 3.93 -9.78
CA VAL A 29 -1.63 3.11 -10.24
C VAL A 29 -1.30 1.62 -10.14
N ARG A 30 -0.11 1.21 -10.59
CA ARG A 30 0.34 -0.18 -10.53
C ARG A 30 0.42 -0.69 -9.09
N ASP A 31 0.97 0.11 -8.19
CA ASP A 31 1.13 -0.26 -6.78
C ASP A 31 -0.22 -0.31 -6.07
N SER A 32 -1.18 0.54 -6.47
CA SER A 32 -2.57 0.49 -5.98
C SER A 32 -3.25 -0.84 -6.33
N LEU A 33 -3.08 -1.32 -7.57
CA LEU A 33 -3.62 -2.61 -8.01
C LEU A 33 -2.94 -3.78 -7.29
N ARG A 34 -1.63 -3.71 -7.09
CA ARG A 34 -0.90 -4.71 -6.29
C ARG A 34 -1.43 -4.77 -4.86
N MET A 35 -1.63 -3.62 -4.21
CA MET A 35 -2.19 -3.55 -2.87
C MET A 35 -3.60 -4.16 -2.81
N TYR A 36 -4.44 -3.87 -3.81
CA TYR A 36 -5.77 -4.46 -3.91
C TYR A 36 -5.73 -5.98 -4.01
N ASN A 37 -4.89 -6.54 -4.89
CA ASN A 37 -4.76 -7.99 -5.05
C ASN A 37 -4.25 -8.66 -3.76
N SER A 38 -3.24 -8.08 -3.10
CA SER A 38 -2.74 -8.58 -1.82
C SER A 38 -3.80 -8.53 -0.72
N LEU A 39 -4.63 -7.48 -0.69
CA LEU A 39 -5.74 -7.37 0.24
C LEU A 39 -6.77 -8.49 0.01
N VAL A 40 -7.18 -8.70 -1.24
CA VAL A 40 -8.17 -9.72 -1.60
C VAL A 40 -7.67 -11.12 -1.24
N GLU A 41 -6.45 -11.46 -1.63
CA GLU A 41 -5.82 -12.74 -1.30
C GLU A 41 -5.77 -12.96 0.22
N ARG A 42 -5.28 -11.96 0.96
CA ARG A 42 -5.15 -12.04 2.42
C ARG A 42 -6.49 -12.27 3.11
N CYS A 43 -7.51 -11.48 2.77
CA CYS A 43 -8.81 -11.62 3.40
C CYS A 43 -9.54 -12.89 2.98
N PHE A 44 -9.31 -13.39 1.77
CA PHE A 44 -9.82 -14.69 1.37
C PHE A 44 -9.18 -15.81 2.22
N THR A 45 -7.85 -15.84 2.29
CA THR A 45 -7.12 -16.87 3.07
C THR A 45 -7.45 -16.84 4.57
N ASP A 46 -7.60 -15.66 5.16
CA ASP A 46 -7.81 -15.53 6.61
C ASP A 46 -9.29 -15.70 7.03
N CYS A 47 -10.26 -15.45 6.13
CA CYS A 47 -11.67 -15.40 6.50
C CYS A 47 -12.59 -16.42 5.80
N VAL A 48 -12.19 -17.02 4.68
CA VAL A 48 -13.01 -17.98 3.94
C VAL A 48 -12.46 -19.38 4.17
N ASP A 49 -13.01 -20.06 5.18
CA ASP A 49 -12.55 -21.38 5.63
C ASP A 49 -13.53 -22.53 5.32
N SER A 50 -14.76 -22.20 4.90
CA SER A 50 -15.84 -23.18 4.72
C SER A 50 -16.38 -23.17 3.28
N PHE A 51 -16.04 -24.22 2.53
CA PHE A 51 -16.45 -24.38 1.13
C PHE A 51 -17.78 -25.14 0.94
N LYS A 52 -18.72 -25.02 1.89
CA LYS A 52 -20.01 -25.74 1.85
C LYS A 52 -21.05 -25.09 0.92
N ARG A 53 -20.89 -23.81 0.58
CA ARG A 53 -21.81 -23.02 -0.23
C ARG A 53 -21.02 -22.12 -1.18
N LYS A 54 -21.67 -21.70 -2.27
CA LYS A 54 -21.09 -20.73 -3.24
C LYS A 54 -21.13 -19.27 -2.77
N THR A 55 -21.80 -19.00 -1.65
CA THR A 55 -21.97 -17.66 -1.08
C THR A 55 -21.31 -17.62 0.28
N LEU A 56 -20.72 -16.47 0.60
CA LEU A 56 -20.23 -16.20 1.95
C LEU A 56 -21.38 -16.27 2.95
N ASP A 57 -21.09 -16.74 4.15
CA ASP A 57 -22.02 -16.60 5.27
C ASP A 57 -21.77 -15.30 6.06
N LYS A 58 -22.64 -15.03 7.03
CA LYS A 58 -22.59 -13.78 7.81
C LYS A 58 -21.29 -13.63 8.61
N GLN A 59 -20.67 -14.73 9.02
CA GLN A 59 -19.41 -14.70 9.78
C GLN A 59 -18.26 -14.36 8.83
N GLU A 60 -18.19 -15.02 7.67
CA GLU A 60 -17.20 -14.74 6.63
C GLU A 60 -17.31 -13.29 6.12
N GLU A 61 -18.52 -12.81 5.82
CA GLU A 61 -18.78 -11.41 5.41
C GLU A 61 -18.27 -10.41 6.46
N THR A 62 -18.57 -10.67 7.74
CA THR A 62 -18.13 -9.81 8.84
C THR A 62 -16.61 -9.85 8.99
N CYS A 63 -15.99 -11.02 8.82
CA CYS A 63 -14.54 -11.19 8.86
C CYS A 63 -13.86 -10.42 7.72
N VAL A 64 -14.30 -10.61 6.47
CA VAL A 64 -13.73 -9.93 5.29
C VAL A 64 -13.81 -8.41 5.45
N ARG A 65 -14.94 -7.87 5.94
CA ARG A 65 -15.07 -6.43 6.22
C ARG A 65 -14.04 -5.94 7.24
N ARG A 66 -13.88 -6.66 8.35
CA ARG A 66 -12.90 -6.32 9.40
C ARG A 66 -11.46 -6.48 8.91
N CYS A 67 -11.18 -7.52 8.12
CA CYS A 67 -9.89 -7.75 7.51
C CYS A 67 -9.49 -6.59 6.60
N ALA A 68 -10.38 -6.16 5.70
CA ALA A 68 -10.11 -5.04 4.80
C ALA A 68 -9.88 -3.73 5.54
N GLU A 69 -10.73 -3.41 6.52
CA GLU A 69 -10.56 -2.22 7.36
C GLU A 69 -9.22 -2.24 8.10
N LYS A 70 -8.87 -3.38 8.71
CA LYS A 70 -7.61 -3.55 9.45
C LYS A 70 -6.40 -3.44 8.54
N PHE A 71 -6.43 -4.09 7.38
CA PHE A 71 -5.34 -4.08 6.41
C PHE A 71 -5.07 -2.67 5.90
N LEU A 72 -6.10 -1.93 5.48
CA LEU A 72 -5.94 -0.56 4.98
C LEU A 72 -5.39 0.38 6.07
N LYS A 73 -5.96 0.35 7.28
CA LYS A 73 -5.45 1.15 8.42
C LYS A 73 -4.01 0.80 8.76
N HIS A 74 -3.65 -0.49 8.72
CA HIS A 74 -2.29 -0.94 8.96
C HIS A 74 -1.33 -0.45 7.87
N SER A 75 -1.67 -0.64 6.59
CA SER A 75 -0.86 -0.19 5.45
C SER A 75 -0.62 1.32 5.48
N MET A 76 -1.63 2.14 5.81
CA MET A 76 -1.47 3.59 5.99
C MET A 76 -0.50 3.92 7.12
N ARG A 77 -0.61 3.24 8.27
CA ARG A 77 0.26 3.49 9.42
C ARG A 77 1.70 3.06 9.15
N VAL A 78 1.90 1.93 8.48
CA VAL A 78 3.23 1.47 8.06
C VAL A 78 3.82 2.45 7.06
N GLY A 79 3.03 2.93 6.09
CA GLY A 79 3.47 3.95 5.13
C GLY A 79 3.95 5.24 5.80
N LEU A 80 3.20 5.75 6.79
CA LEU A 80 3.61 6.92 7.56
C LEU A 80 4.94 6.68 8.29
N ARG A 81 5.07 5.55 9.00
CA ARG A 81 6.30 5.22 9.73
C ARG A 81 7.48 5.03 8.78
N PHE A 82 7.28 4.39 7.64
CA PHE A 82 8.31 4.23 6.63
C PHE A 82 8.80 5.58 6.08
N ALA A 83 7.91 6.55 5.88
CA ALA A 83 8.29 7.90 5.49
C ALA A 83 9.10 8.62 6.58
N GLU A 84 8.69 8.54 7.85
CA GLU A 84 9.42 9.10 8.99
C GLU A 84 10.85 8.53 9.07
N LEU A 85 10.99 7.19 8.99
CA LEU A 85 12.28 6.50 9.04
C LEU A 85 13.20 6.88 7.88
N ASN A 86 12.66 6.97 6.66
CA ASN A 86 13.42 7.37 5.48
C ASN A 86 13.93 8.82 5.55
N GLN A 87 13.27 9.68 6.33
CA GLN A 87 13.70 11.06 6.57
C GLN A 87 14.75 11.18 7.69
N GLY A 88 15.13 10.06 8.32
CA GLY A 88 16.07 10.03 9.43
C GLY A 88 15.45 10.47 10.76
N ALA A 89 14.12 10.40 10.89
CA ALA A 89 13.46 10.69 12.16
C ALA A 89 13.89 9.64 13.21
N PRO A 90 14.26 10.06 14.43
CA PRO A 90 14.62 9.12 15.49
C PRO A 90 13.41 8.24 15.85
N THR A 91 13.61 6.93 15.88
CA THR A 91 12.62 6.00 16.42
C THR A 91 12.56 6.13 17.93
N PRO A 92 11.36 6.28 18.53
CA PRO A 92 11.19 6.06 19.95
C PRO A 92 11.11 4.54 20.14
N ASP A 93 12.26 3.88 20.24
CA ASP A 93 12.33 2.58 20.91
C ASP A 93 12.39 2.80 22.43
#